data_AF-A0A8E3B3T4-F1
#
_entry.id   AF-A0A8E3B3T4-F1
#
_cell.length_a   1.000
_cell.length_b   1.000
_cell.length_c   1.000
_cell.angle_alpha   90.00
_cell.angle_beta   90.00
_cell.angle_gamma   90.00
#
_symmetry.space_group_name_H-M   'P 1'
#
loop_
_entity.id
_entity.type
_entity.pdbx_description
1 polymer ?
#
loop_
_entity_poly.entity_id
_entity_poly.type
_entity_poly.pdbx_seq_one_letter_code
_entity_poly.pdbx_strand_id
1 'polypeptide(L)'
;MKEAQPEPENFHDRLNRLMGLLAHEDERGLVLTTAAFAEDLLGRLIRAYLVDVKSSGELLEGFNAPLGTLSSRTKGAHALGLLSRDQFSDLEHLRKIRNEFAHNWEGCSFDRQDIADRIGKLSATRIPSTDGDDDATLKNKLRSSISCVLTELDVLTRLIGDHGYRIRPRAIHLSLTPQTVPTSPA
;
A
#
# COMPACT_ATOMS: atom_id res chain seq x y z
N MET A 1 6.44 -31.78 24.61
CA MET A 1 7.20 -30.63 24.08
C MET A 1 6.24 -29.78 23.30
N LYS A 2 5.99 -28.53 23.71
CA LYS A 2 5.25 -27.58 22.86
C LYS A 2 6.23 -27.14 21.78
N GLU A 3 5.92 -27.42 20.51
CA GLU A 3 6.65 -26.85 19.38
C GLU A 3 6.62 -25.32 19.54
N ALA A 4 7.81 -24.73 19.66
CA ALA A 4 7.94 -23.28 19.62
C ALA A 4 7.43 -22.84 18.25
N GLN A 5 6.36 -22.04 18.23
CA GLN A 5 5.94 -21.39 16.99
C GLN A 5 7.12 -20.56 16.48
N PRO A 6 7.45 -20.63 15.19
CA PRO A 6 8.52 -19.81 14.65
C PRO A 6 8.24 -18.35 14.98
N GLU A 7 9.28 -17.63 15.41
CA GLU A 7 9.24 -16.17 15.54
C GLU A 7 8.58 -15.58 14.28
N PRO A 8 7.67 -14.61 14.41
CA PRO A 8 6.97 -14.05 13.26
C PRO A 8 7.99 -13.58 12.23
N GLU A 9 7.90 -14.10 11.00
CA GLU A 9 8.82 -13.78 9.91
C GLU A 9 8.96 -12.26 9.78
N ASN A 10 10.21 -11.76 9.81
CA ASN A 10 10.48 -10.34 9.64
C ASN A 10 9.94 -9.88 8.27
N PHE A 11 9.19 -8.77 8.25
CA PHE A 11 8.58 -8.26 7.02
C PHE A 11 9.61 -8.02 5.91
N HIS A 12 10.82 -7.57 6.26
CA HIS A 12 11.88 -7.37 5.27
C HIS A 12 12.20 -8.67 4.52
N ASP A 13 12.26 -9.79 5.24
CA ASP A 13 12.49 -11.11 4.66
C ASP A 13 11.29 -11.56 3.82
N ARG A 14 10.07 -11.29 4.30
CA ARG A 14 8.83 -11.59 3.56
C ARG A 14 8.71 -10.78 2.27
N LEU A 15 9.06 -9.48 2.30
CA LEU A 15 9.07 -8.59 1.14
C LEU A 15 10.18 -9.01 0.17
N ASN A 16 11.40 -9.27 0.63
CA ASN A 16 12.49 -9.74 -0.22
C ASN A 16 12.14 -11.08 -0.90
N ARG A 17 11.54 -12.01 -0.15
CA ARG A 17 11.04 -13.28 -0.69
C ARG A 17 9.95 -13.04 -1.73
N LEU A 18 8.96 -12.21 -1.42
CA LEU A 18 7.92 -11.82 -2.38
C LEU A 18 8.54 -11.25 -3.65
N MET A 19 9.51 -10.35 -3.52
CA MET A 19 10.18 -9.71 -4.65
C MET A 19 10.98 -10.69 -5.50
N GLY A 20 11.63 -11.68 -4.87
CA GLY A 20 12.29 -12.77 -5.56
C GLY A 20 11.31 -13.65 -6.32
N LEU A 21 10.17 -13.99 -5.72
CA LEU A 21 9.11 -14.77 -6.39
C LEU A 21 8.53 -14.00 -7.58
N LEU A 22 8.20 -12.71 -7.39
CA LEU A 22 7.61 -11.84 -8.39
C LEU A 22 8.47 -11.60 -9.62
N ALA A 23 9.78 -11.79 -9.54
CA ALA A 23 10.67 -11.70 -10.70
C ALA A 23 10.31 -12.75 -11.77
N HIS A 24 9.88 -13.93 -11.34
CA HIS A 24 9.60 -15.08 -12.19
C HIS A 24 8.11 -15.28 -12.53
N GLU A 25 7.22 -14.54 -11.86
CA GLU A 25 5.78 -14.58 -12.13
C GLU A 25 5.43 -14.00 -13.50
N ASP A 26 4.30 -14.44 -14.06
CA ASP A 26 3.68 -13.78 -15.22
C ASP A 26 3.07 -12.43 -14.81
N GLU A 27 2.60 -11.65 -15.79
CA GLU A 27 2.05 -10.31 -15.53
C GLU A 27 0.87 -10.35 -14.57
N ARG A 28 0.04 -11.39 -14.68
CA ARG A 28 -1.14 -11.59 -13.85
C ARG A 28 -0.74 -11.92 -12.41
N GLY A 29 0.14 -12.88 -12.22
CA GLY A 29 0.69 -13.26 -10.92
C GLY A 29 1.35 -12.08 -10.24
N LEU A 30 2.13 -11.29 -10.99
CA LEU A 30 2.73 -10.05 -10.50
C LEU A 30 1.68 -9.07 -9.97
N VAL A 31 0.69 -8.72 -10.78
CA VAL A 31 -0.32 -7.72 -10.43
C VAL A 31 -1.22 -8.18 -9.27
N LEU A 32 -1.73 -9.42 -9.33
CA LEU A 32 -2.65 -9.92 -8.33
C LEU A 32 -1.95 -10.07 -6.96
N THR A 33 -0.72 -10.61 -6.96
CA THR A 33 0.03 -10.84 -5.72
C THR A 33 0.49 -9.53 -5.09
N THR A 34 1.01 -8.58 -5.88
CA THR A 34 1.41 -7.26 -5.35
C THR A 34 0.23 -6.49 -4.79
N ALA A 35 -0.93 -6.52 -5.45
CA ALA A 35 -2.13 -5.86 -4.96
C ALA A 35 -2.68 -6.49 -3.67
N ALA A 36 -2.68 -7.82 -3.56
CA ALA A 36 -3.07 -8.52 -2.33
C ALA A 36 -2.13 -8.17 -1.17
N PHE A 37 -0.84 -8.10 -1.44
CA PHE A 37 0.16 -7.74 -0.44
C PHE A 37 0.04 -6.27 -0.01
N ALA A 38 -0.25 -5.36 -0.95
CA ALA A 38 -0.53 -3.95 -0.65
C ALA A 38 -1.78 -3.80 0.24
N GLU A 39 -2.84 -4.58 -0.03
CA GLU A 39 -4.05 -4.58 0.78
C GLU A 39 -3.78 -5.02 2.22
N ASP A 40 -3.05 -6.13 2.43
CA ASP A 40 -2.61 -6.62 3.74
C ASP A 40 -1.80 -5.53 4.49
N LEU A 41 -0.79 -4.95 3.82
CA LEU A 41 0.09 -3.97 4.43
C LEU A 41 -0.62 -2.67 4.81
N LEU A 42 -1.53 -2.17 3.97
CA LEU A 42 -2.35 -1.01 4.34
C LEU A 42 -3.23 -1.31 5.56
N GLY A 43 -3.74 -2.53 5.68
CA GLY A 43 -4.50 -2.96 6.86
C GLY A 43 -3.66 -2.90 8.13
N ARG A 44 -2.42 -3.42 8.06
CA ARG A 44 -1.46 -3.38 9.17
C ARG A 44 -1.06 -1.95 9.53
N LEU A 45 -0.78 -1.11 8.54
CA LEU A 45 -0.44 0.30 8.74
C LEU A 45 -1.57 1.05 9.46
N ILE A 46 -2.80 0.88 9.01
CA ILE A 46 -3.96 1.51 9.66
C ILE A 46 -4.14 0.93 11.07
N ARG A 47 -3.99 -0.38 11.27
CA ARG A 47 -4.08 -1.00 12.60
C ARG A 47 -3.04 -0.46 13.57
N ALA A 48 -1.79 -0.30 13.12
CA ALA A 48 -0.72 0.27 13.93
C ALA A 48 -1.00 1.73 14.31
N TYR A 49 -1.67 2.48 13.42
CA TYR A 49 -2.04 3.87 13.68
C TYR A 49 -3.23 4.04 14.63
N LEU A 50 -4.24 3.18 14.53
CA LEU A 50 -5.45 3.27 15.35
C LEU A 50 -5.17 2.83 16.80
N VAL A 51 -5.96 3.35 17.73
CA VAL A 51 -5.96 2.87 19.12
C VAL A 51 -6.39 1.41 19.18
N ASP A 52 -5.75 0.60 20.02
CA ASP A 52 -6.06 -0.83 20.14
C ASP A 52 -7.32 -1.06 20.97
N VAL A 53 -8.47 -0.90 20.30
CA VAL A 53 -9.82 -1.08 20.86
C VAL A 53 -10.67 -1.89 19.88
N LYS A 54 -11.76 -2.47 20.40
CA LYS A 54 -12.67 -3.31 19.61
C LYS A 54 -13.16 -2.63 18.33
N SER A 55 -13.52 -1.35 18.40
CA SER A 55 -14.01 -0.60 17.23
C SER A 55 -12.97 -0.47 16.12
N SER A 56 -11.67 -0.42 16.45
CA SER A 56 -10.60 -0.43 15.44
C SER A 56 -10.53 -1.76 14.70
N GLY A 57 -10.75 -2.88 15.40
CA GLY A 57 -10.87 -4.20 14.77
C GLY A 57 -12.09 -4.28 13.84
N GLU A 58 -13.25 -3.82 14.30
CA GLU A 58 -14.50 -3.79 13.51
C GLU A 58 -14.39 -2.94 12.23
N LEU A 59 -13.51 -1.92 12.22
CA LEU A 59 -13.23 -1.14 11.03
C LEU A 59 -12.44 -1.91 9.97
N LEU A 60 -11.54 -2.81 10.38
CA LEU A 60 -10.52 -3.41 9.52
C LEU A 60 -10.79 -4.88 9.17
N GLU A 61 -11.53 -5.59 10.03
CA GLU A 61 -11.71 -7.03 10.02
C GLU A 61 -13.20 -7.41 9.98
N GLY A 62 -13.52 -8.50 9.27
CA GLY A 62 -14.88 -9.02 9.15
C GLY A 62 -15.51 -8.82 7.77
N PHE A 63 -16.63 -9.54 7.55
CA PHE A 63 -17.27 -9.70 6.24
C PHE A 63 -17.76 -8.39 5.57
N ASN A 64 -17.92 -7.31 6.33
CA ASN A 64 -18.32 -5.98 5.83
C ASN A 64 -17.53 -4.85 6.49
N ALA A 65 -16.27 -5.11 6.84
CA ALA A 65 -15.40 -4.10 7.44
C ALA A 65 -15.31 -2.86 6.53
N PRO A 66 -15.59 -1.64 7.03
CA PRO A 66 -15.52 -0.41 6.24
C PRO A 66 -14.17 -0.17 5.56
N LEU A 67 -13.08 -0.66 6.18
CA LEU A 67 -11.71 -0.64 5.65
C LEU A 67 -11.24 -2.07 5.32
N GLY A 68 -12.12 -2.90 4.75
CA GLY A 68 -11.86 -4.30 4.43
C GLY A 68 -11.24 -4.57 3.05
N THR A 69 -11.27 -3.59 2.13
CA THR A 69 -10.79 -3.75 0.74
C THR A 69 -9.61 -2.85 0.42
N LEU A 70 -8.84 -3.17 -0.63
CA LEU A 70 -7.75 -2.34 -1.14
C LEU A 70 -8.22 -0.92 -1.40
N SER A 71 -9.38 -0.72 -2.05
CA SER A 71 -9.92 0.62 -2.32
C SER A 71 -10.19 1.41 -1.05
N SER A 72 -10.90 0.81 -0.09
CA SER A 72 -11.25 1.47 1.17
C SER A 72 -10.02 1.75 2.02
N ARG A 73 -9.05 0.83 2.07
CA ARG A 73 -7.80 1.00 2.83
C ARG A 73 -6.91 2.08 2.22
N THR A 74 -6.73 2.11 0.90
CA THR A 74 -5.98 3.16 0.21
C THR A 74 -6.58 4.54 0.47
N LYS A 75 -7.91 4.69 0.34
CA LYS A 75 -8.60 5.96 0.63
C LYS A 75 -8.51 6.34 2.11
N GLY A 76 -8.74 5.39 3.02
CA GLY A 76 -8.69 5.60 4.46
C GLY A 76 -7.29 6.04 4.91
N ALA A 77 -6.24 5.32 4.50
CA ALA A 77 -4.87 5.65 4.85
C ALA A 77 -4.46 7.04 4.32
N HIS A 78 -4.84 7.40 3.09
CA HIS A 78 -4.59 8.75 2.57
C HIS A 78 -5.36 9.84 3.34
N ALA A 79 -6.64 9.61 3.65
CA ALA A 79 -7.44 10.57 4.42
C ALA A 79 -6.91 10.77 5.86
N LEU A 80 -6.36 9.72 6.46
CA LEU A 80 -5.69 9.77 7.76
C LEU A 80 -4.30 10.42 7.70
N GLY A 81 -3.78 10.73 6.50
CA GLY A 81 -2.45 11.32 6.29
C GLY A 81 -1.31 10.33 6.43
N LEU A 82 -1.58 9.02 6.31
CA LEU A 82 -0.58 7.94 6.35
C LEU A 82 0.07 7.69 4.99
N LEU A 83 -0.53 8.21 3.90
CA LEU A 83 0.01 8.14 2.55
C LEU A 83 0.32 9.53 2.02
N SER A 84 1.42 9.66 1.28
CA SER A 84 1.65 10.81 0.42
C SER A 84 0.70 10.79 -0.78
N ARG A 85 0.61 11.92 -1.49
CA ARG A 85 -0.19 12.03 -2.72
C ARG A 85 0.29 11.04 -3.79
N ASP A 86 1.60 10.87 -3.91
CA ASP A 86 2.22 9.99 -4.91
C ASP A 86 1.98 8.52 -4.56
N GLN A 87 2.16 8.13 -3.30
CA GLN A 87 1.85 6.77 -2.82
C GLN A 87 0.36 6.43 -3.04
N PHE A 88 -0.54 7.36 -2.73
CA PHE A 88 -1.96 7.19 -3.00
C PHE A 88 -2.26 7.01 -4.49
N SER A 89 -1.63 7.84 -5.33
CA SER A 89 -1.75 7.75 -6.79
C SER A 89 -1.28 6.39 -7.30
N ASP A 90 -0.10 5.92 -6.87
CA ASP A 90 0.50 4.65 -7.30
C ASP A 90 -0.39 3.46 -6.91
N LEU A 91 -0.90 3.44 -5.67
CA LEU A 91 -1.82 2.40 -5.20
C LEU A 91 -3.16 2.41 -5.96
N GLU A 92 -3.66 3.57 -6.37
CA GLU A 92 -4.88 3.67 -7.17
C GLU A 92 -4.67 3.21 -8.62
N HIS A 93 -3.48 3.43 -9.20
CA HIS A 93 -3.09 2.84 -10.47
C HIS A 93 -3.01 1.32 -10.36
N LEU A 94 -2.31 0.79 -9.33
CA LEU A 94 -2.22 -0.64 -9.06
C LEU A 94 -3.62 -1.27 -8.90
N ARG A 95 -4.52 -0.63 -8.15
CA ARG A 95 -5.88 -1.11 -7.96
C ARG A 95 -6.65 -1.22 -9.28
N LYS A 96 -6.52 -0.22 -10.17
CA LYS A 96 -7.19 -0.23 -11.48
C LYS A 96 -6.61 -1.30 -12.39
N ILE A 97 -5.29 -1.43 -12.44
CA ILE A 97 -4.60 -2.49 -13.19
C ILE A 97 -5.07 -3.86 -12.67
N ARG A 98 -5.06 -4.07 -11.34
CA ARG A 98 -5.55 -5.31 -10.72
C ARG A 98 -6.98 -5.64 -11.12
N ASN A 99 -7.87 -4.66 -11.13
CA ASN A 99 -9.26 -4.88 -11.49
C ASN A 99 -9.40 -5.37 -12.94
N GLU A 100 -8.61 -4.81 -13.87
CA GLU A 100 -8.57 -5.31 -15.26
C GLU A 100 -8.08 -6.76 -15.31
N PHE A 101 -7.00 -7.10 -14.61
CA PHE A 101 -6.48 -8.48 -14.54
C PHE A 101 -7.39 -9.46 -13.79
N ALA A 102 -8.23 -8.99 -12.87
CA ALA A 102 -9.15 -9.83 -12.12
C ALA A 102 -10.45 -10.12 -12.90
N HIS A 103 -10.96 -9.15 -13.66
CA HIS A 103 -12.25 -9.28 -14.35
C HIS A 103 -12.12 -9.71 -15.82
N ASN A 104 -10.98 -9.43 -16.47
CA ASN A 104 -10.71 -9.88 -17.85
C ASN A 104 -9.86 -11.15 -17.80
N TRP A 105 -10.50 -12.31 -17.93
CA TRP A 105 -9.82 -13.60 -17.83
C TRP A 105 -9.04 -13.98 -19.09
N GLU A 106 -9.46 -13.48 -20.26
CA GLU A 106 -8.75 -13.56 -21.54
C GLU A 106 -8.22 -12.18 -21.97
N GLY A 107 -7.00 -12.12 -22.51
CA GLY A 107 -6.50 -10.96 -23.26
C GLY A 107 -6.09 -9.73 -22.44
N CYS A 108 -5.92 -9.84 -21.12
CA CYS A 108 -5.34 -8.76 -20.32
C CYS A 108 -3.80 -8.92 -20.27
N SER A 109 -3.07 -7.92 -20.77
CA SER A 109 -1.61 -7.89 -20.76
C SER A 109 -1.07 -6.46 -20.62
N PHE A 110 0.22 -6.31 -20.34
CA PHE A 110 0.86 -4.99 -20.27
C PHE A 110 0.96 -4.29 -21.62
N ASP A 111 0.81 -5.00 -22.74
CA ASP A 111 0.77 -4.41 -24.09
C ASP A 111 -0.52 -3.63 -24.36
N ARG A 112 -1.57 -3.83 -23.56
CA ARG A 112 -2.78 -3.00 -23.64
C ARG A 112 -2.43 -1.56 -23.27
N GLN A 113 -2.75 -0.63 -24.17
CA GLN A 113 -2.42 0.79 -24.01
C GLN A 113 -2.90 1.38 -22.67
N ASP A 114 -4.11 1.04 -22.23
CA ASP A 114 -4.66 1.56 -20.98
C ASP A 114 -3.92 1.04 -19.73
N ILE A 115 -3.32 -0.15 -19.81
CA ILE A 115 -2.51 -0.74 -18.74
C ILE A 115 -1.09 -0.16 -18.79
N ALA A 116 -0.47 -0.12 -19.97
CA ALA A 116 0.84 0.50 -20.19
C ALA A 116 0.86 1.96 -19.70
N ASP A 117 -0.15 2.75 -20.04
CA ASP A 117 -0.28 4.15 -19.61
C ASP A 117 -0.37 4.29 -18.08
N ARG A 118 -1.03 3.34 -17.41
CA ARG A 118 -1.14 3.35 -15.95
C ARG A 118 0.19 2.99 -15.30
N ILE A 119 0.89 1.99 -15.84
CA ILE A 119 2.23 1.60 -15.36
C ILE A 119 3.21 2.75 -15.57
N GLY A 120 3.17 3.42 -16.73
CA GLY A 120 4.05 4.56 -17.03
C GLY A 120 3.83 5.78 -16.14
N LYS A 121 2.65 5.90 -15.50
CA LYS A 121 2.33 6.96 -14.52
C LYS A 121 2.81 6.67 -13.11
N LEU A 122 3.30 5.46 -12.83
CA LEU A 122 3.84 5.12 -11.53
C LEU A 122 5.10 5.93 -11.24
N SER A 123 5.26 6.34 -9.99
CA SER A 123 6.47 7.04 -9.53
C SER A 123 7.74 6.22 -9.81
N ALA A 124 8.83 6.87 -10.19
CA ALA A 124 10.13 6.20 -10.27
C ALA A 124 10.52 5.63 -8.90
N THR A 125 11.13 4.43 -8.91
CA THR A 125 11.67 3.85 -7.68
C THR A 125 12.72 4.78 -7.07
N ARG A 126 12.67 4.94 -5.74
CA ARG A 126 13.72 5.63 -4.96
C ARG A 126 14.75 4.65 -4.40
N ILE A 127 14.53 3.35 -4.60
CA ILE A 127 15.41 2.28 -4.18
C ILE A 127 16.15 1.80 -5.43
N PRO A 128 17.46 2.08 -5.55
CA PRO A 128 18.24 1.60 -6.69
C PRO A 128 18.42 0.09 -6.59
N SER A 129 18.15 -0.64 -7.67
CA SER A 129 18.59 -2.03 -7.80
C SER A 129 20.09 -2.13 -8.10
N THR A 130 20.66 -3.28 -7.75
CA THR A 130 22.04 -3.66 -8.08
C THR A 130 22.25 -3.94 -9.58
N ASP A 131 21.19 -4.28 -10.31
CA ASP A 131 21.32 -4.82 -11.66
C ASP A 131 21.19 -3.77 -12.78
N GLY A 132 20.81 -2.54 -12.43
CA GLY A 132 20.68 -1.43 -13.37
C GLY A 132 19.50 -1.59 -14.32
N ASP A 133 18.72 -0.51 -14.48
CA ASP A 133 17.54 -0.40 -15.34
C ASP A 133 16.23 -1.00 -14.77
N ASP A 134 15.89 -0.57 -13.55
CA ASP A 134 14.63 -0.90 -12.86
C ASP A 134 13.35 -0.51 -13.62
N ASP A 135 13.45 0.39 -14.59
CA ASP A 135 12.29 0.93 -15.30
C ASP A 135 12.33 0.61 -16.81
N ALA A 136 13.27 -0.23 -17.26
CA ALA A 136 13.48 -0.61 -18.67
C ALA A 136 12.23 -1.19 -19.35
N THR A 137 11.43 -1.91 -18.58
CA THR A 137 10.24 -2.62 -19.04
C THR A 137 9.06 -2.26 -18.16
N LEU A 138 7.83 -2.35 -18.69
CA LEU A 138 6.61 -2.14 -17.91
C LEU A 138 6.54 -3.06 -16.69
N LYS A 139 7.01 -4.31 -16.84
CA LYS A 139 7.11 -5.27 -15.73
C LYS A 139 8.06 -4.79 -14.64
N ASN A 140 9.28 -4.38 -15.01
CA ASN A 140 10.25 -3.90 -14.04
C ASN A 140 9.77 -2.61 -13.38
N LYS A 141 9.22 -1.67 -14.16
CA LYS A 141 8.64 -0.42 -13.66
C LYS A 141 7.57 -0.67 -12.61
N LEU A 142 6.57 -1.50 -12.91
CA LEU A 142 5.52 -1.83 -11.94
C LEU A 142 6.11 -2.48 -10.69
N ARG A 143 7.02 -3.45 -10.86
CA ARG A 143 7.68 -4.15 -9.76
C ARG A 143 8.49 -3.18 -8.88
N SER A 144 9.30 -2.31 -9.46
CA SER A 144 10.19 -1.40 -8.73
C SER A 144 9.39 -0.31 -8.01
N SER A 145 8.45 0.33 -8.69
CA SER A 145 7.59 1.40 -8.15
C SER A 145 6.75 0.90 -6.97
N ILE A 146 6.04 -0.22 -7.14
CA ILE A 146 5.16 -0.74 -6.08
C ILE A 146 5.97 -1.21 -4.89
N SER A 147 7.15 -1.79 -5.10
CA SER A 147 7.95 -2.27 -3.99
C SER A 147 8.64 -1.18 -3.20
N CYS A 148 8.97 -0.06 -3.85
CA CYS A 148 9.34 1.16 -3.15
C CYS A 148 8.20 1.61 -2.23
N VAL A 149 6.96 1.69 -2.73
CA VAL A 149 5.78 2.04 -1.91
C VAL A 149 5.60 1.05 -0.76
N LEU A 150 5.61 -0.26 -1.02
CA LEU A 150 5.43 -1.29 0.03
C LEU A 150 6.52 -1.20 1.11
N THR A 151 7.76 -0.93 0.72
CA THR A 151 8.86 -0.74 1.68
C THR A 151 8.60 0.49 2.56
N GLU A 152 8.15 1.60 1.98
CA GLU A 152 7.83 2.82 2.73
C GLU A 152 6.67 2.62 3.71
N LEU A 153 5.61 1.92 3.29
CA LEU A 153 4.46 1.62 4.16
C LEU A 153 4.87 0.75 5.34
N ASP A 154 5.73 -0.24 5.12
CA ASP A 154 6.24 -1.09 6.20
C ASP A 154 7.13 -0.33 7.17
N VAL A 155 8.08 0.46 6.66
CA VAL A 155 8.92 1.32 7.49
C VAL A 155 8.05 2.21 8.38
N LEU A 156 7.02 2.84 7.80
CA LEU A 156 6.09 3.66 8.57
C LEU A 156 5.29 2.84 9.60
N THR A 157 4.82 1.65 9.22
CA THR A 157 4.09 0.75 10.12
C THR A 157 4.93 0.41 11.35
N ARG A 158 6.21 0.05 11.17
CA ARG A 158 7.16 -0.26 12.26
C ARG A 158 7.50 0.97 13.10
N LEU A 159 7.69 2.13 12.48
CA LEU A 159 7.92 3.37 13.23
C LEU A 159 6.76 3.68 14.17
N ILE A 160 5.51 3.52 13.70
CA ILE A 160 4.32 3.76 14.52
C ILE A 160 4.17 2.66 15.60
N GLY A 161 4.27 1.39 15.20
CA GLY A 161 4.01 0.23 16.07
C GLY A 161 5.11 -0.05 17.09
N ASP A 162 6.34 -0.28 16.63
CA ASP A 162 7.44 -0.78 17.46
C ASP A 162 8.17 0.35 18.19
N HIS A 163 8.24 1.51 17.57
CA HIS A 163 8.99 2.66 18.09
C HIS A 163 8.10 3.74 18.70
N GLY A 164 6.78 3.50 18.79
CA GLY A 164 5.82 4.38 19.44
C GLY A 164 5.78 5.79 18.83
N TYR A 165 6.12 5.93 17.55
CA TYR A 165 6.16 7.22 16.87
C TYR A 165 4.74 7.79 16.81
N ARG A 166 4.43 8.71 17.72
CA ARG A 166 3.12 9.37 17.76
C ARG A 166 3.02 10.37 16.64
N ILE A 167 2.25 10.04 15.61
CA ILE A 167 1.86 11.00 14.57
C ILE A 167 1.12 12.15 15.26
N ARG A 168 1.54 13.38 14.97
CA ARG A 168 0.92 14.56 15.56
C ARG A 168 -0.55 14.66 15.12
N PRO A 169 -1.50 14.81 16.05
CA PRO A 169 -2.86 15.17 15.70
C PRO A 169 -2.84 16.44 14.83
N ARG A 170 -3.46 16.41 13.65
CA ARG A 170 -3.58 17.61 12.80
C ARG A 170 -4.44 18.70 13.42
N ALA A 171 -5.28 18.36 14.40
CA ALA A 171 -6.08 19.31 15.16
C ALA A 171 -6.30 18.83 16.61
N ILE A 172 -6.04 19.71 17.57
CA ILE A 172 -6.69 19.74 18.87
C ILE A 172 -7.23 21.16 19.01
N HIS A 173 -8.52 21.28 19.31
CA HIS A 173 -9.14 22.56 19.60
C HIS A 173 -9.91 22.47 20.91
N LEU A 174 -9.38 23.13 21.94
CA LEU A 174 -10.18 23.60 23.06
C LEU A 174 -10.23 25.11 22.89
N SER A 175 -11.22 25.64 22.17
CA SER A 175 -11.51 27.07 22.27
C SER A 175 -13.01 27.30 22.41
N LEU A 176 -13.34 28.34 23.18
CA LEU A 176 -14.69 28.87 23.36
C LEU A 176 -15.03 29.91 22.29
N THR A 177 -14.19 30.10 21.26
CA THR A 177 -14.35 31.14 20.25
C THR A 177 -14.55 30.51 18.87
N PRO A 178 -15.61 30.88 18.12
CA PRO A 178 -15.87 30.28 16.81
C PRO A 178 -14.75 30.62 15.82
N GLN A 179 -14.10 29.62 15.25
CA GLN A 179 -13.12 29.81 14.17
C GLN A 179 -13.83 29.84 12.82
N THR A 180 -13.63 30.92 12.06
CA THR A 180 -14.03 30.99 10.65
C THR A 180 -13.09 30.11 9.83
N VAL A 181 -13.69 29.22 9.02
CA VAL A 181 -12.98 28.24 8.18
C VAL A 181 -12.05 28.95 7.19
N PRO A 182 -10.79 28.50 7.03
CA PRO A 182 -9.94 29.03 5.98
C PRO A 182 -10.39 28.48 4.63
N THR A 183 -10.83 29.37 3.74
CA THR A 183 -11.07 29.06 2.33
C THR A 183 -9.73 28.80 1.64
N SER A 184 -9.55 27.59 1.12
CA SER A 184 -8.41 27.26 0.25
C SER A 184 -8.44 28.10 -1.04
N PRO A 185 -7.31 28.60 -1.55
CA PRO A 185 -7.29 29.28 -2.84
C PRO A 185 -7.51 28.29 -3.99
N ALA A 186 -8.17 28.78 -5.04
CA ALA A 186 -8.53 28.10 -6.27
C ALA A 186 -7.32 27.90 -7.22
#